data_AF-A0A0F9CT71-F1
#
_entry.id   AF-A0A0F9CT71-F1
#
_cell.length_a   1.000
_cell.length_b   1.000
_cell.length_c   1.000
_cell.angle_alpha   90.00
_cell.angle_beta   90.00
_cell.angle_gamma   90.00
#
_symmetry.space_group_name_H-M   'P 1'
#
loop_
_entity.id
_entity.type
_entity.pdbx_description
1 polymer ?
#
loop_
_entity_poly.entity_id
_entity_poly.type
_entity_poly.pdbx_seq_one_letter_code
_entity_poly.pdbx_strand_id
1 'polypeptide(L)'
;MARISCADCGRPYGDPGFPDLVIPNSVWRRISPTGDGGGLLCPSCICSRLEIAGVRCEGAFMSSPIDSVSRPVMEALRRIENIEERDG
;
A
#
# COMPACT_ATOMS: atom_id res chain seq x y z
N MET A 1 -10.40 22.82 -3.03
CA MET A 1 -10.19 21.44 -2.53
C MET A 1 -8.71 21.22 -2.35
N ALA A 2 -8.25 20.78 -1.19
CA ALA A 2 -6.85 20.41 -0.99
C ALA A 2 -6.53 19.22 -1.92
N ARG A 3 -5.48 19.34 -2.73
CA ARG A 3 -5.01 18.23 -3.59
C ARG A 3 -4.41 17.19 -2.65
N ILE A 4 -5.03 16.01 -2.60
CA ILE A 4 -4.46 14.86 -1.92
C ILE A 4 -3.17 14.47 -2.65
N SER A 5 -2.06 14.30 -1.95
CA SER A 5 -0.74 14.02 -2.54
C SER A 5 0.07 13.02 -1.72
N CYS A 6 1.07 12.41 -2.36
CA CYS A 6 2.07 11.61 -1.69
C CYS A 6 2.78 12.45 -0.62
N ALA A 7 2.85 11.93 0.62
CA ALA A 7 3.46 12.62 1.74
C ALA A 7 4.96 12.87 1.55
N ASP A 8 5.65 12.00 0.81
CA ASP A 8 7.10 12.10 0.62
C ASP A 8 7.48 12.98 -0.58
N CYS A 9 6.88 12.74 -1.74
CA CYS A 9 7.28 13.39 -2.99
C CYS A 9 6.30 14.47 -3.48
N GLY A 10 5.17 14.67 -2.81
CA GLY A 10 4.17 15.67 -3.16
C GLY A 10 3.39 15.40 -4.45
N ARG A 11 3.61 14.26 -5.12
CA ARG A 11 2.89 13.88 -6.35
C ARG A 11 1.38 13.78 -6.07
N PRO A 12 0.50 14.42 -6.86
CA PRO A 12 -0.93 14.42 -6.61
C PRO A 12 -1.55 13.05 -6.87
N TYR A 13 -2.52 12.70 -6.04
CA TYR A 13 -3.37 11.52 -6.20
C TYR A 13 -4.36 11.77 -7.36
N GLY A 14 -4.55 10.76 -8.22
CA GLY A 14 -5.33 10.89 -9.46
C GLY A 14 -4.52 11.22 -10.73
N ASP A 15 -3.19 11.31 -10.62
CA ASP A 15 -2.30 11.20 -11.78
C ASP A 15 -2.37 9.76 -12.33
N PRO A 16 -2.49 9.52 -13.65
CA PRO A 16 -2.54 8.17 -14.22
C PRO A 16 -1.35 7.28 -13.84
N GLY A 17 -0.21 7.88 -13.46
CA GLY A 17 0.97 7.19 -12.93
C GLY A 17 0.90 6.89 -11.42
N PHE A 18 -0.26 7.02 -10.79
CA PHE A 18 -0.51 6.76 -9.37
C PHE A 18 -1.52 5.60 -9.20
N PRO A 19 -1.15 4.38 -9.61
CA PRO A 19 -2.01 3.21 -9.41
C PRO A 19 -2.15 2.89 -7.93
N ASP A 20 -3.31 2.34 -7.55
CA ASP A 20 -3.58 1.93 -6.16
C ASP A 20 -2.78 0.68 -5.85
N LEU A 21 -1.68 0.82 -5.10
CA LEU A 21 -0.91 -0.30 -4.58
C LEU A 21 -1.38 -0.61 -3.16
N VAL A 22 -1.87 -1.82 -2.95
CA VAL A 22 -2.25 -2.34 -1.62
C VAL A 22 -1.13 -3.25 -1.11
N ILE A 23 -0.79 -3.09 0.16
CA ILE A 23 0.16 -3.93 0.91
C ILE A 23 -0.47 -4.34 2.24
N PRO A 24 0.08 -5.36 2.93
CA PRO A 24 -0.43 -5.79 4.23
C PRO A 24 -0.52 -4.67 5.28
N ASN A 25 -1.56 -4.70 6.12
CA ASN A 25 -1.78 -3.68 7.17
C ASN A 25 -0.63 -3.62 8.17
N SER A 26 -0.07 -4.77 8.53
CA SER A 26 1.08 -4.88 9.42
C SER A 26 2.34 -4.23 8.85
N VAL A 27 2.49 -4.26 7.52
CA VAL A 27 3.60 -3.61 6.80
C VAL A 27 3.35 -2.11 6.70
N TRP A 28 2.14 -1.70 6.32
CA TRP A 28 1.77 -0.29 6.25
C TRP A 28 2.02 0.44 7.58
N ARG A 29 1.63 -0.17 8.71
CA ARG A 29 1.88 0.33 10.07
C ARG A 29 3.35 0.71 10.33
N ARG A 30 4.29 -0.01 9.71
CA ARG A 30 5.73 0.22 9.88
C ARG A 30 6.28 1.32 8.99
N ILE A 31 5.66 1.57 7.84
CA ILE A 31 6.19 2.50 6.83
C ILE A 31 5.33 3.75 6.64
N SER A 32 4.16 3.83 7.27
CA SER A 32 3.24 4.95 7.09
C SER A 32 3.89 6.30 7.43
N PRO A 33 3.66 7.35 6.63
CA PRO A 33 4.22 8.68 6.90
C PRO A 33 3.63 9.35 8.14
N THR A 34 2.45 8.92 8.58
CA THR A 34 1.67 9.53 9.67
C THR A 34 1.24 8.52 10.72
N GLY A 35 1.80 7.30 10.68
CA GLY A 35 1.30 6.16 11.47
C GLY A 35 -0.07 5.70 10.97
N ASP A 36 -0.96 5.28 11.87
CA ASP A 36 -2.30 4.82 11.47
C ASP A 36 -3.28 5.96 11.15
N GLY A 37 -2.84 7.21 11.26
CA GLY A 37 -3.68 8.42 11.12
C GLY A 37 -4.11 8.78 9.71
N GLY A 38 -3.90 7.90 8.73
CA GLY A 38 -4.17 8.19 7.32
C GLY A 38 -3.07 9.05 6.69
N GLY A 39 -2.59 8.62 5.54
CA GLY A 39 -1.52 9.23 4.77
C GLY A 39 -1.42 8.48 3.45
N LEU A 40 -0.90 9.12 2.41
CA LEU A 40 -0.79 8.51 1.09
C LEU A 40 0.66 8.51 0.64
N LEU A 41 1.08 7.39 0.06
CA LEU A 41 2.37 7.23 -0.57
C LEU A 41 2.16 6.70 -1.98
N CYS A 42 2.94 7.19 -2.94
CA CYS A 42 2.97 6.59 -4.26
C CYS A 42 3.70 5.24 -4.22
N PRO A 43 3.49 4.35 -5.21
CA PRO A 43 4.17 3.05 -5.25
C PRO A 43 5.69 3.14 -5.11
N SER A 44 6.32 4.14 -5.73
CA SER A 44 7.77 4.36 -5.61
C SER A 44 8.21 4.72 -4.19
N CYS A 45 7.45 5.58 -3.50
CA CYS A 45 7.74 5.95 -2.11
C CYS A 45 7.44 4.80 -1.14
N ILE A 46 6.43 3.97 -1.42
CA ILE A 46 6.20 2.71 -0.70
C ILE A 46 7.44 1.82 -0.80
N CYS A 47 7.92 1.53 -2.02
CA CYS A 47 9.11 0.71 -2.22
C CYS A 47 10.36 1.29 -1.53
N SER A 48 10.57 2.61 -1.62
CA SER A 48 11.71 3.25 -0.96
C SER A 48 11.66 3.12 0.56
N ARG A 49 10.49 3.29 1.18
CA ARG A 49 10.35 3.09 2.62
C ARG A 49 10.46 1.63 3.04
N LEU A 50 9.96 0.69 2.24
CA LEU A 50 10.15 -0.75 2.46
C LEU A 50 11.64 -1.12 2.49
N GLU A 51 12.41 -0.61 1.54
CA GLU A 51 13.86 -0.81 1.48
C GLU A 51 14.55 -0.24 2.72
N ILE A 52 14.26 1.01 3.09
CA ILE A 52 14.81 1.67 4.29
C ILE A 52 14.45 0.92 5.57
N ALA A 53 13.22 0.40 5.66
CA ALA A 53 12.75 -0.35 6.81
C ALA A 53 13.21 -1.82 6.83
N GLY A 54 13.91 -2.29 5.79
CA GLY A 54 14.33 -3.68 5.64
C GLY A 54 13.16 -4.66 5.57
N VAL A 55 12.02 -4.25 5.00
CA VAL A 55 10.79 -5.05 4.93
C VAL A 55 10.58 -5.58 3.53
N ARG A 56 10.36 -6.89 3.42
CA ARG A 56 9.84 -7.52 2.21
C ARG A 56 8.38 -7.92 2.45
N CYS A 57 7.53 -7.63 1.48
CA CYS A 57 6.15 -8.06 1.48
C CYS A 57 5.64 -8.23 0.06
N GLU A 58 4.52 -8.93 -0.07
CA GLU A 58 3.75 -8.94 -1.30
C GLU A 58 2.86 -7.69 -1.35
N GLY A 59 2.60 -7.22 -2.56
CA GLY A 59 1.74 -6.06 -2.81
C GLY A 59 1.00 -6.22 -4.13
N ALA A 60 -0.15 -5.56 -4.25
CA ALA A 60 -1.03 -5.71 -5.40
C ALA A 60 -1.48 -4.36 -5.95
N PHE A 61 -1.30 -4.17 -7.24
CA PHE A 61 -1.94 -3.06 -7.94
C PHE A 61 -3.42 -3.38 -8.15
N MET A 62 -4.29 -2.54 -7.61
CA MET A 62 -5.75 -2.65 -7.68
C MET A 62 -6.35 -1.81 -8.82
N SER A 63 -5.62 -0.81 -9.30
CA SER A 63 -6.00 0.03 -10.43
C SER A 63 -4.82 0.20 -11.39
N SER A 64 -4.76 -0.66 -12.41
CA SER A 64 -3.74 -0.66 -13.47
C SER A 64 -4.17 -1.66 -14.56
N PRO A 65 -3.74 -1.51 -15.82
CA PRO A 65 -3.94 -2.56 -16.84
C PRO A 65 -3.13 -3.84 -16.56
N ILE A 66 -2.27 -3.85 -15.53
CA ILE A 66 -1.44 -4.98 -15.14
C ILE A 66 -2.02 -5.61 -13.86
N ASP A 67 -2.48 -6.85 -13.94
CA ASP A 67 -2.77 -7.69 -12.77
C ASP A 67 -1.44 -8.19 -12.18
N SER A 68 -0.91 -7.50 -11.15
CA SER A 68 0.36 -7.90 -10.53
C SER A 68 0.25 -9.13 -9.63
N VAL A 69 -0.98 -9.48 -9.22
CA VAL A 69 -1.39 -10.74 -8.59
C VAL A 69 -2.83 -11.01 -8.99
N SER A 70 -3.20 -12.29 -9.21
CA SER A 70 -4.57 -12.60 -9.60
C SER A 70 -5.55 -12.29 -8.46
N ARG A 71 -6.75 -11.79 -8.81
CA ARG A 71 -7.84 -11.52 -7.83
C ARG A 71 -8.06 -12.66 -6.80
N PRO A 72 -8.05 -13.95 -7.18
CA PRO A 72 -8.20 -15.05 -6.23
C PRO A 72 -7.09 -15.10 -5.17
N VAL A 73 -5.84 -14.80 -5.56
CA VAL A 73 -4.70 -14.76 -4.63
C VAL A 73 -4.89 -13.63 -3.62
N MET A 74 -5.35 -12.46 -4.07
CA MET A 74 -5.63 -11.33 -3.19
C MET A 74 -6.78 -11.57 -2.21
N GLU A 75 -7.86 -12.22 -2.64
CA GLU A 75 -8.94 -12.61 -1.74
C GLU A 75 -8.48 -13.61 -0.67
N ALA A 76 -7.61 -14.54 -1.04
CA ALA A 76 -7.02 -15.48 -0.08
C ALA A 76 -6.15 -14.75 0.96
N LEU A 77 -5.27 -13.85 0.52
CA LEU A 77 -4.40 -13.06 1.41
C LEU A 77 -5.22 -12.23 2.39
N ARG A 78 -6.23 -11.49 1.92
CA ARG A 78 -7.10 -10.68 2.79
C ARG A 78 -7.83 -11.54 3.83
N ARG A 79 -8.27 -12.74 3.49
CA ARG A 79 -8.93 -13.63 4.45
C ARG A 79 -7.97 -14.08 5.55
N ILE A 80 -6.72 -14.40 5.19
CA ILE A 80 -5.69 -14.81 6.17
C ILE A 80 -5.39 -13.65 7.12
N GLU A 81 -5.12 -12.44 6.60
CA GLU A 81 -4.82 -11.27 7.44
C GLU A 81 -5.95 -10.95 8.44
N ASN A 82 -7.21 -10.98 7.99
CA ASN A 82 -8.36 -10.69 8.86
C ASN A 82 -8.64 -11.78 9.91
N ILE A 83 -8.14 -13.00 9.69
CA ILE A 83 -8.24 -14.09 10.68
C ILE A 83 -7.17 -13.88 11.75
N GLU A 84 -5.93 -13.58 11.36
CA GLU A 84 -4.84 -13.33 12.31
C GLU A 84 -5.06 -12.08 13.19
N GLU A 85 -5.73 -11.04 12.68
CA GLU A 85 -6.10 -9.85 13.47
C GLU A 85 -7.25 -10.08 14.46
N ARG A 86 -7.97 -11.21 14.39
CA ARG A 86 -9.09 -11.54 15.30
C ARG A 86 -8.68 -12.39 16.51
N ASP A 87 -7.55 -13.07 16.44
CA ASP A 87 -7.05 -14.00 17.47
C ASP A 87 -5.89 -13.42 18.31
N GLY A 88 -5.51 -12.14 18.11
CA GLY A 88 -4.49 -11.41 18.87
C GLY A 88 -5.02 -10.16 19.56
#